data_AF-A0A2S6ZLY1-F1
#
_entry.id   AF-A0A2S6ZLY1-F1
#
_cell.length_a   1.000
_cell.length_b   1.000
_cell.length_c   1.000
_cell.angle_alpha   90.00
_cell.angle_beta   90.00
_cell.angle_gamma   90.00
#
_symmetry.space_group_name_H-M   'P 1'
#
loop_
_entity.id
_entity.type
_entity.pdbx_description
1 polymer ?
#
loop_
_entity_poly.entity_id
_entity_poly.type
_entity_poly.pdbx_seq_one_letter_code
_entity_poly.pdbx_strand_id
1 'polypeptide(L)'
;MNIVHTVIGRLDPPTQAQLAKTCKRTPQAVTRWISTGLIPPKHVLVVEKASGVSRHQLRPDVFGVGNEGESVTERAVEDPDAARIVPVEGA
;
A
#
# COMPACT_ATOMS: atom_id res chain seq x y z
N MET A 1 -12.04 13.74 -13.25
CA MET A 1 -11.26 14.12 -12.05
C MET A 1 -10.00 13.26 -12.03
N ASN A 2 -8.81 13.85 -11.88
CA ASN A 2 -7.55 13.13 -11.97
C ASN A 2 -7.26 12.34 -10.68
N ILE A 3 -6.94 11.04 -10.79
CA ILE A 3 -6.65 10.17 -9.64
C ILE A 3 -5.50 10.69 -8.76
N VAL A 4 -4.55 11.42 -9.35
CA VAL A 4 -3.43 12.03 -8.60
C VAL A 4 -3.91 13.10 -7.61
N HIS A 5 -4.95 13.86 -7.94
CA HIS A 5 -5.55 14.81 -7.00
C HIS A 5 -6.26 14.09 -5.84
N THR A 6 -6.93 12.97 -6.12
CA THR A 6 -7.54 12.14 -5.08
C THR A 6 -6.49 11.62 -4.11
N VAL A 7 -5.34 11.16 -4.62
CA VAL A 7 -4.21 10.74 -3.79
C VAL A 7 -3.72 11.89 -2.92
N ILE A 8 -3.48 13.07 -3.49
CA ILE A 8 -2.97 14.23 -2.74
C ILE A 8 -3.94 14.61 -1.61
N GLY A 9 -5.25 14.58 -1.85
CA GLY A 9 -6.26 14.88 -0.84
C GLY A 9 -6.34 13.86 0.31
N ARG A 10 -5.76 12.66 0.15
CA ARG A 10 -5.69 11.61 1.18
C ARG A 10 -4.40 11.66 2.00
N LEU A 11 -3.41 12.47 1.61
CA LEU A 11 -2.15 12.61 2.33
C LEU A 11 -2.28 13.61 3.48
N ASP A 12 -1.45 13.44 4.50
CA ASP A 12 -1.27 14.39 5.59
C ASP A 12 0.17 14.95 5.60
N PRO A 13 0.38 16.26 5.38
CA PRO A 13 -0.58 17.24 4.88
C PRO A 13 -0.93 17.02 3.38
N PRO A 14 -2.12 17.46 2.91
CA PRO A 14 -2.62 17.20 1.55
C PRO A 14 -1.97 18.10 0.49
N THR A 15 -0.67 17.89 0.24
CA THR A 15 0.14 18.73 -0.64
C THR A 15 0.91 17.93 -1.69
N GLN A 16 1.18 18.56 -2.85
CA GLN A 16 2.05 17.97 -3.89
C GLN A 16 3.47 17.71 -3.36
N ALA A 17 3.95 18.59 -2.48
CA ALA A 17 5.25 18.46 -1.84
C ALA A 17 5.33 17.21 -0.95
N GLN A 18 4.24 16.87 -0.25
CA GLN A 18 4.17 15.66 0.56
C GLN A 18 4.23 14.40 -0.32
N LEU A 19 3.48 14.36 -1.43
CA LEU A 19 3.56 13.26 -2.39
C LEU A 19 4.99 13.09 -2.96
N ALA A 20 5.66 14.21 -3.27
CA ALA A 20 7.04 14.21 -3.74
C ALA A 20 8.02 13.63 -2.70
N LYS A 21 7.90 14.06 -1.43
CA LYS A 21 8.70 13.55 -0.30
C LYS A 21 8.49 12.05 -0.08
N THR A 22 7.23 11.61 -0.02
CA THR A 22 6.86 10.20 0.15
C THR A 22 7.44 9.33 -0.96
N CYS A 23 7.40 9.79 -2.21
CA CYS A 23 7.95 9.05 -3.35
C CYS A 23 9.46 9.25 -3.57
N LYS A 24 10.13 10.07 -2.76
CA LYS A 24 11.53 10.50 -2.95
C LYS A 24 11.77 11.00 -4.39
N ARG A 25 10.91 11.90 -4.85
CA ARG A 25 10.95 12.52 -6.19
C ARG A 25 10.93 14.04 -6.07
N THR A 26 11.27 14.69 -7.18
CA THR A 26 11.18 16.15 -7.28
C THR A 26 9.73 16.60 -7.46
N PRO A 27 9.36 17.81 -7.02
CA PRO A 27 8.02 18.38 -7.27
C PRO A 27 7.65 18.41 -8.76
N GLN A 28 8.63 18.68 -9.64
CA GLN A 28 8.45 18.67 -11.09
C GLN A 28 7.97 17.31 -11.63
N ALA A 29 8.45 16.21 -11.05
CA ALA A 29 7.98 14.87 -11.42
C ALA A 29 6.51 14.70 -11.04
N VAL A 30 6.10 15.18 -9.86
CA VAL A 30 4.70 15.16 -9.41
C VAL A 30 3.82 16.04 -10.31
N THR A 31 4.28 17.23 -10.70
CA THR A 31 3.58 18.07 -11.68
C THR A 31 3.34 17.31 -12.99
N ARG A 32 4.35 16.59 -13.50
CA ARG A 32 4.18 15.75 -14.70
C ARG A 32 3.15 14.64 -14.48
N TRP A 33 3.10 14.02 -13.30
CA TRP A 33 2.07 13.01 -12.99
C TRP A 33 0.67 13.63 -12.97
N ILE A 34 0.53 14.85 -12.45
CA ILE A 34 -0.73 15.59 -12.48
C ILE A 34 -1.13 15.94 -13.91
N SER A 35 -0.20 16.40 -14.76
CA SER A 35 -0.50 16.71 -16.16
C SER A 35 -0.89 15.48 -16.98
N THR A 36 -0.26 14.34 -16.71
CA THR A 36 -0.51 13.09 -17.44
C THR A 36 -1.62 12.23 -16.85
N GLY A 37 -2.00 12.48 -15.59
CA GLY A 37 -2.93 11.64 -14.84
C GLY A 37 -2.40 10.27 -14.46
N LEU A 38 -1.10 10.05 -14.56
CA LEU A 38 -0.47 8.74 -14.42
C LEU A 38 0.66 8.76 -13.38
N ILE A 39 0.62 7.77 -12.47
CA ILE A 39 1.68 7.50 -11.51
C ILE A 39 2.53 6.33 -12.03
N PRO A 40 3.86 6.47 -12.10
CA PRO A 40 4.73 5.36 -12.52
C PRO A 40 4.56 4.13 -11.61
N PRO A 41 4.52 2.91 -12.17
CA PRO A 41 4.23 1.68 -11.41
C PRO A 41 5.17 1.46 -10.22
N LYS A 42 6.44 1.86 -10.36
CA LYS A 42 7.44 1.81 -9.28
C LYS A 42 7.07 2.59 -8.00
N HIS A 43 6.17 3.56 -8.09
CA HIS A 43 5.74 4.39 -6.95
C HIS A 43 4.35 4.03 -6.44
N VAL A 44 3.60 3.18 -7.15
CA VAL A 44 2.20 2.87 -6.82
C VAL A 44 2.08 2.24 -5.44
N LEU A 45 2.93 1.27 -5.08
CA LEU A 45 2.88 0.62 -3.76
C LEU A 45 3.20 1.60 -2.61
N VAL A 46 4.09 2.56 -2.85
CA VAL A 46 4.45 3.58 -1.86
C VAL A 46 3.28 4.56 -1.68
N VAL A 47 2.65 4.96 -2.78
CA VAL A 47 1.48 5.83 -2.78
C VAL A 47 0.28 5.16 -2.13
N GLU A 48 0.01 3.89 -2.42
CA GLU A 48 -1.05 3.10 -1.80
C GLU A 48 -0.89 3.06 -0.28
N LYS A 49 0.32 2.77 0.23
CA LYS A 49 0.59 2.77 1.67
C LYS A 49 0.37 4.13 2.33
N ALA A 50 0.67 5.22 1.64
CA ALA A 50 0.57 6.56 2.20
C ALA A 50 -0.84 7.17 2.09
N SER A 51 -1.59 6.83 1.05
CA SER A 51 -2.91 7.43 0.74
C SER A 51 -4.09 6.49 0.99
N GLY A 52 -3.84 5.19 1.14
CA GLY A 52 -4.87 4.15 1.21
C GLY A 52 -5.62 3.92 -0.11
N VAL A 53 -5.19 4.51 -1.23
CA VAL A 53 -5.81 4.30 -2.54
C VAL A 53 -5.25 3.04 -3.18
N SER A 54 -6.12 2.08 -3.51
CA SER A 54 -5.76 0.79 -4.08
C SER A 54 -4.97 0.94 -5.38
N ARG A 55 -3.90 0.14 -5.53
CA ARG A 55 -3.06 0.06 -6.73
C ARG A 55 -3.84 -0.22 -8.02
N HIS A 56 -4.95 -0.95 -7.90
CA HIS A 56 -5.86 -1.27 -9.01
C HIS A 56 -6.61 -0.04 -9.52
N GLN A 57 -6.85 0.95 -8.65
CA GLN A 57 -7.44 2.23 -9.05
C GLN A 57 -6.37 3.20 -9.58
N LEU A 58 -5.14 3.15 -9.04
CA LEU A 58 -4.04 4.00 -9.47
C LEU A 58 -3.52 3.63 -10.87
N ARG A 59 -3.32 2.33 -11.14
CA ARG A 59 -2.80 1.80 -12.40
C ARG A 59 -3.52 0.48 -12.75
N PRO A 60 -4.79 0.52 -13.19
CA PRO A 60 -5.50 -0.68 -13.65
C PRO A 60 -4.80 -1.36 -14.84
N ASP A 61 -4.09 -0.57 -15.67
CA ASP A 61 -3.26 -1.03 -16.79
C ASP A 61 -2.14 -2.00 -16.38
N VAL A 62 -1.63 -1.91 -15.15
CA VAL A 62 -0.50 -2.75 -14.67
C VAL A 62 -0.98 -3.83 -13.72
N PHE A 63 -1.88 -3.47 -12.81
CA PHE A 63 -2.32 -4.36 -11.73
C PHE A 63 -3.63 -5.08 -12.06
N GLY A 64 -4.23 -4.80 -13.23
CA GLY A 64 -5.56 -5.29 -13.59
C GLY A 64 -6.67 -4.56 -12.82
N VAL A 65 -7.89 -4.69 -13.34
CA VAL A 65 -9.12 -4.40 -12.57
C VAL A 65 -9.20 -5.47 -11.48
N GLY A 66 -8.98 -5.08 -10.22
CA GLY A 66 -8.97 -6.00 -9.10
C GLY A 66 -10.31 -6.74 -9.02
N ASN A 67 -10.31 -8.02 -9.35
CA ASN A 67 -11.37 -8.94 -8.94
C ASN A 67 -11.09 -9.30 -7.48
N GLU A 68 -11.99 -8.91 -6.59
CA GLU A 68 -11.90 -9.12 -5.14
C GLU A 68 -12.09 -10.60 -4.77
N GLY A 69 -11.17 -11.49 -5.16
CA GLY A 69 -11.48 -12.92 -5.15
C GLY A 69 -10.36 -13.94 -4.93
N GLU A 70 -9.17 -13.55 -4.49
CA GLU A 70 -8.20 -14.53 -3.98
C GLU A 70 -7.84 -14.19 -2.54
N SER A 71 -8.77 -14.57 -1.66
CA SER A 71 -8.51 -14.85 -0.25
C SER A 71 -7.29 -15.78 -0.15
N VAL A 72 -6.12 -15.24 0.16
CA VAL A 72 -5.10 -16.05 0.81
C VAL A 72 -5.65 -16.37 2.19
N THR A 73 -6.24 -17.55 2.27
CA THR A 73 -6.56 -18.29 3.48
C THR A 73 -5.42 -18.17 4.50
N GLU A 74 -5.78 -17.66 5.69
CA GLU A 74 -5.50 -18.33 6.95
C GLU A 74 -4.09 -18.91 7.10
N ARG A 75 -3.19 -18.14 7.71
CA ARG A 75 -2.25 -18.69 8.69
C ARG A 75 -2.31 -17.84 9.94
N ALA A 76 -3.35 -18.12 10.73
CA ALA A 76 -3.19 -18.18 12.15
C ALA A 76 -1.99 -19.11 12.43
N VAL A 77 -0.85 -18.52 12.80
CA VAL A 77 0.14 -19.23 13.60
C VAL A 77 -0.27 -18.97 15.03
N GLU A 78 -1.38 -19.59 15.45
CA GLU A 78 -1.58 -19.88 16.86
C GLU A 78 -0.61 -21.01 17.16
N ASP A 79 0.50 -20.67 17.81
CA ASP A 79 1.48 -21.62 18.30
C ASP A 79 0.80 -22.49 19.38
N PRO A 80 0.50 -23.78 19.13
CA PRO A 80 -0.17 -24.62 20.12
C PRO A 80 0.83 -25.26 21.09
N ASP A 81 2.14 -25.00 20.97
CA ASP A 81 3.19 -25.69 21.73
C ASP A 81 3.57 -24.98 23.04
N ALA A 82 2.66 -24.19 23.62
CA ALA A 82 2.88 -23.54 24.91
C ALA A 82 2.48 -24.41 26.13
N ALA A 83 2.04 -25.66 25.96
CA ALA A 83 1.37 -26.41 27.03
C ALA A 83 1.85 -27.85 27.29
N ARG A 84 3.13 -28.18 27.06
CA ARG A 84 3.69 -29.47 27.54
C ARG A 84 4.77 -29.29 28.60
N ILE A 85 4.36 -28.78 29.76
CA ILE A 85 5.02 -29.08 31.03
C ILE A 85 4.47 -30.43 31.51
N VAL A 86 5.36 -31.40 31.74
CA VAL A 86 5.15 -32.39 32.81
C VAL A 86 6.29 -32.23 33.81
N PRO A 87 6.03 -32.09 35.12
CA PRO A 87 7.07 -32.14 36.14
C PRO A 87 7.44 -33.62 36.36
N VAL A 88 8.73 -33.95 36.24
CA VAL A 88 9.23 -35.22 36.76
C VAL A 88 9.72 -35.00 38.19
N GLU A 89 8.84 -35.28 39.15
CA GLU A 89 9.27 -35.54 40.53
C GLU A 89 9.58 -37.04 40.70
N GLY A 90 10.70 -37.34 41.35
CA GLY A 90 10.90 -38.59 42.10
C GLY A 90 11.74 -39.67 41.44
N ALA A 91 13.03 -39.74 41.81
CA ALA A 91 13.77 -40.96 42.13
C ALA A 91 15.05 -40.62 42.90
#